data_AF-A0A146K550-F1
#
_entry.id   AF-A0A146K550-F1
#
_cell.length_a   1.000
_cell.length_b   1.000
_cell.length_c   1.000
_cell.angle_alpha   90.00
_cell.angle_beta   90.00
_cell.angle_gamma   90.00
#
_symmetry.space_group_name_H-M   'P 1'
#
loop_
_entity.id
_entity.type
_entity.pdbx_description
1 polymer ?
#
loop_
_entity_poly.entity_id
_entity_poly.type
_entity_poly.pdbx_seq_one_letter_code
_entity_poly.pdbx_strand_id
1 'polypeptide(L)'
;MPLVQSVGSYAFYKANLEYLPFYSLKRAGHCAFDSNNFTEVNLGQLETLDGEWAFSDCENLKLFVALQLQNINQKCFSSCNNLEAVIAPNAAVSDNAFQNCFKLEQILIREASFKCDCGNCPKCQEKLQNCIE
;
A
#
# COMPACT_ATOMS: atom_id res chain seq x y z
N MET A 1 -11.17 -21.41 8.62
CA MET A 1 -10.01 -20.58 8.20
C MET A 1 -9.60 -19.72 9.38
N PRO A 2 -8.31 -19.51 9.64
CA PRO A 2 -7.87 -18.81 10.84
C PRO A 2 -8.33 -17.35 10.77
N LEU A 3 -8.96 -16.91 11.86
CA LEU A 3 -9.48 -15.55 12.06
C LEU A 3 -8.33 -14.59 12.40
N VAL A 4 -7.27 -14.57 11.58
CA VAL A 4 -6.13 -13.67 11.81
C VAL A 4 -6.64 -12.24 11.62
N GLN A 5 -6.81 -11.54 12.75
CA GLN A 5 -7.32 -10.16 12.77
C GLN A 5 -6.20 -9.12 12.83
N SER A 6 -5.02 -9.51 13.34
CA SER A 6 -3.87 -8.63 13.44
C SER A 6 -2.57 -9.35 13.09
N VAL A 7 -1.67 -8.60 12.46
CA VAL A 7 -0.31 -9.03 12.15
C VAL A 7 0.66 -8.00 12.74
N GLY A 8 1.62 -8.48 13.53
CA GLY A 8 2.61 -7.62 14.18
C GLY A 8 3.64 -7.06 13.21
N SER A 9 4.42 -6.09 13.68
CA SER A 9 5.55 -5.55 12.90
C SER A 9 6.54 -6.65 12.52
N TYR A 10 7.06 -6.60 11.30
CA TYR A 10 7.99 -7.58 10.71
C TYR A 10 7.52 -9.05 10.67
N ALA A 11 6.26 -9.36 11.01
CA ALA A 11 5.81 -10.74 11.18
C ALA A 11 6.01 -11.63 9.94
N PHE A 12 5.91 -11.06 8.74
CA PHE A 12 6.17 -11.71 7.47
C PHE A 12 7.21 -10.95 6.63
N TYR A 13 8.14 -10.24 7.27
CA TYR A 13 9.26 -9.60 6.58
C TYR A 13 10.10 -10.66 5.85
N LYS A 14 10.29 -10.50 4.53
CA LYS A 14 11.07 -11.44 3.69
C LYS A 14 10.63 -12.89 3.83
N ALA A 15 9.33 -13.12 4.00
CA ALA A 15 8.78 -14.46 4.23
C ALA A 15 8.59 -15.27 2.93
N ASN A 16 8.90 -14.71 1.76
CA ASN A 16 8.69 -15.32 0.44
C ASN A 16 7.24 -15.72 0.17
N LEU A 17 6.27 -14.97 0.71
CA LEU A 17 4.86 -15.24 0.48
C LEU A 17 4.45 -14.82 -0.93
N GLU A 18 3.69 -15.68 -1.62
CA GLU A 18 3.14 -15.41 -2.96
C GLU A 18 1.67 -14.96 -2.91
N TYR A 19 0.95 -15.31 -1.83
CA TYR A 19 -0.44 -14.91 -1.61
C TYR A 19 -0.71 -14.70 -0.11
N LEU A 20 -1.74 -13.89 0.21
CA LEU A 20 -2.20 -13.65 1.58
C LEU A 20 -3.62 -14.21 1.80
N PRO A 21 -3.80 -15.27 2.61
CA PRO A 21 -5.11 -15.85 2.89
C PRO A 21 -5.88 -15.14 4.04
N PHE A 22 -5.48 -13.92 4.42
CA PHE A 22 -6.01 -13.22 5.60
C PHE A 22 -7.16 -12.25 5.26
N TYR A 23 -8.26 -12.79 4.72
CA TYR A 23 -9.43 -11.97 4.33
C TYR A 23 -10.11 -11.24 5.50
N SER A 24 -9.90 -11.69 6.73
CA SER A 24 -10.42 -11.07 7.96
C SER A 24 -9.39 -10.21 8.69
N LEU A 25 -8.24 -9.93 8.08
CA LEU A 25 -7.20 -9.08 8.65
C LEU A 25 -7.71 -7.65 8.79
N LYS A 26 -7.66 -7.12 10.01
CA LYS A 26 -8.05 -5.74 10.31
C LYS A 26 -6.85 -4.81 10.44
N ARG A 27 -5.72 -5.34 10.95
CA ARG A 27 -4.54 -4.53 11.30
C ARG A 27 -3.24 -5.20 10.91
N ALA A 28 -2.29 -4.43 10.38
CA ALA A 28 -0.92 -4.90 10.15
C ALA A 28 0.12 -3.87 10.57
N GLY A 29 1.20 -4.31 11.21
CA GLY A 29 2.25 -3.44 11.72
C GLY A 29 3.27 -2.96 10.68
N HIS A 30 4.26 -2.22 11.17
CA HIS A 30 5.42 -1.75 10.40
C HIS A 30 6.17 -2.91 9.74
N CYS A 31 6.52 -2.78 8.44
CA CYS A 31 7.19 -3.82 7.66
C CYS A 31 6.54 -5.21 7.74
N ALA A 32 5.24 -5.31 8.07
CA ALA A 32 4.60 -6.59 8.34
C ALA A 32 4.69 -7.57 7.17
N PHE A 33 4.61 -7.07 5.93
CA PHE A 33 4.64 -7.85 4.69
C PHE A 33 5.70 -7.35 3.70
N ASP A 34 6.71 -6.64 4.18
CA ASP A 34 7.80 -6.10 3.35
C ASP A 34 8.62 -7.23 2.71
N SER A 35 9.04 -7.01 1.44
CA SER A 35 9.90 -7.86 0.65
C SER A 35 9.32 -9.26 0.39
N ASN A 36 8.04 -9.33 0.00
CA ASN A 36 7.37 -10.57 -0.39
C ASN A 36 7.10 -10.63 -1.90
N ASN A 37 6.65 -11.81 -2.37
CA ASN A 37 6.50 -12.13 -3.79
C ASN A 37 5.03 -12.11 -4.24
N PHE A 38 4.20 -11.28 -3.62
CA PHE A 38 2.79 -11.18 -3.99
C PHE A 38 2.64 -10.73 -5.44
N THR A 39 1.67 -11.30 -6.15
CA THR A 39 1.19 -10.70 -7.42
C THR A 39 -0.05 -9.84 -7.17
N GLU A 40 -0.92 -10.29 -6.26
CA GLU A 40 -2.15 -9.58 -5.89
C GLU A 40 -2.38 -9.71 -4.37
N VAL A 41 -2.88 -8.64 -3.77
CA VAL A 41 -3.26 -8.62 -2.35
C VAL A 41 -4.67 -8.06 -2.22
N ASN A 42 -5.56 -8.86 -1.63
CA ASN A 42 -6.92 -8.47 -1.32
C ASN A 42 -7.19 -8.58 0.18
N LEU A 43 -7.22 -7.43 0.84
CA LEU A 43 -7.47 -7.27 2.27
C LEU A 43 -8.65 -6.32 2.47
N GLY A 44 -9.82 -6.71 1.93
CA GLY A 44 -11.03 -5.88 1.95
C GLY A 44 -11.50 -5.44 3.35
N GLN A 45 -11.12 -6.16 4.41
CA GLN A 45 -11.42 -5.81 5.82
C GLN A 45 -10.28 -5.10 6.56
N LEU A 46 -9.16 -4.81 5.89
CA LEU A 46 -8.04 -4.09 6.50
C LEU A 46 -8.47 -2.66 6.79
N GLU A 47 -8.45 -2.30 8.07
CA GLU A 47 -8.84 -0.99 8.58
C GLU A 47 -7.60 -0.10 8.74
N THR A 48 -6.49 -0.68 9.25
CA THR A 48 -5.31 0.07 9.66
C THR A 48 -3.99 -0.62 9.29
N LEU A 49 -3.06 0.17 8.77
CA LEU A 49 -1.63 -0.14 8.77
C LEU A 49 -0.99 0.66 9.91
N ASP A 50 -0.50 -0.02 10.94
CA ASP A 50 0.03 0.56 12.18
C ASP A 50 1.53 0.91 12.06
N GLY A 51 1.99 1.27 10.86
CA GLY A 51 3.38 1.65 10.63
C GLY A 51 3.72 1.90 9.16
N GLU A 52 4.97 2.26 8.93
CA GLU A 52 5.54 2.52 7.61
C GLU A 52 6.01 1.23 6.91
N TRP A 53 6.24 1.27 5.59
CA TRP A 53 6.78 0.15 4.78
C TRP A 53 6.02 -1.17 4.83
N ALA A 54 4.74 -1.20 5.20
CA ALA A 54 4.01 -2.46 5.43
C ALA A 54 4.06 -3.45 4.24
N PHE A 55 4.11 -2.94 3.00
CA PHE A 55 4.25 -3.69 1.75
C PHE A 55 5.43 -3.19 0.90
N SER A 56 6.49 -2.67 1.51
CA SER A 56 7.68 -2.22 0.77
C SER A 56 8.32 -3.39 0.02
N ASP A 57 9.00 -3.09 -1.09
CA ASP A 57 9.80 -4.02 -1.89
C ASP A 57 9.05 -5.30 -2.30
N CYS A 58 7.72 -5.22 -2.40
CA CYS A 58 6.89 -6.26 -3.00
C CYS A 58 6.92 -6.10 -4.52
N GLU A 59 8.08 -6.36 -5.13
CA GLU A 59 8.37 -5.99 -6.53
C GLU A 59 7.42 -6.62 -7.56
N ASN A 60 6.83 -7.78 -7.24
CA ASN A 60 5.90 -8.50 -8.11
C ASN A 60 4.43 -8.04 -7.96
N LEU A 61 4.13 -7.22 -6.95
CA LEU A 61 2.76 -6.83 -6.62
C LEU A 61 2.23 -5.94 -7.71
N LYS A 62 1.09 -6.31 -8.31
CA LYS A 62 0.41 -5.56 -9.37
C LYS A 62 -0.87 -4.89 -8.89
N LEU A 63 -1.61 -5.55 -8.01
CA LEU A 63 -2.90 -5.08 -7.53
C LEU A 63 -2.99 -5.17 -6.02
N PHE A 64 -3.37 -4.05 -5.39
CA PHE A 64 -3.69 -3.99 -3.98
C PHE A 64 -5.12 -3.51 -3.75
N VAL A 65 -5.90 -4.24 -2.94
CA VAL A 65 -7.28 -3.90 -2.60
C VAL A 65 -7.47 -3.89 -1.08
N ALA A 66 -7.88 -2.75 -0.52
CA ALA A 66 -8.25 -2.60 0.88
C ALA A 66 -9.35 -1.56 1.06
N LEU A 67 -10.61 -2.02 1.02
CA LEU A 67 -11.79 -1.14 0.93
C LEU A 67 -12.06 -0.30 2.18
N GLN A 68 -11.63 -0.80 3.35
CA GLN A 68 -11.84 -0.17 4.65
C GLN A 68 -10.60 0.58 5.16
N LEU A 69 -9.51 0.59 4.38
CA LEU A 69 -8.24 1.15 4.81
C LEU A 69 -8.36 2.67 4.97
N GLN A 70 -7.94 3.17 6.14
CA GLN A 70 -8.03 4.59 6.47
C GLN A 70 -6.79 5.39 6.09
N ASN A 71 -5.61 4.76 6.11
CA ASN A 71 -4.34 5.43 5.79
C ASN A 71 -3.41 4.50 5.02
N ILE A 72 -2.75 5.05 3.99
CA ILE A 72 -1.57 4.47 3.36
C ILE A 72 -0.39 5.31 3.86
N ASN A 73 0.38 4.73 4.78
CA ASN A 73 1.46 5.42 5.48
C ASN A 73 2.73 5.55 4.61
N GLN A 74 3.71 6.27 5.16
CA GLN A 74 4.94 6.62 4.45
C GLN A 74 5.62 5.35 3.94
N LYS A 75 6.01 5.38 2.66
CA LYS A 75 6.70 4.29 1.96
C LYS A 75 5.99 2.92 2.03
N CYS A 76 4.69 2.89 2.31
CA CYS A 76 3.91 1.66 2.44
C CYS A 76 4.11 0.70 1.25
N PHE A 77 4.18 1.23 0.03
CA PHE A 77 4.38 0.48 -1.21
C PHE A 77 5.70 0.88 -1.90
N SER A 78 6.69 1.38 -1.16
CA SER A 78 7.97 1.78 -1.75
C SER A 78 8.58 0.63 -2.55
N SER A 79 9.12 0.92 -3.73
CA SER A 79 9.76 -0.06 -4.63
C SER A 79 8.84 -1.21 -5.08
N CYS A 80 7.52 -1.06 -5.01
CA CYS A 80 6.60 -1.98 -5.67
C CYS A 80 6.58 -1.68 -7.19
N ASN A 81 7.68 -2.01 -7.86
CA ASN A 81 7.98 -1.57 -9.23
C ASN A 81 6.93 -2.02 -10.26
N ASN A 82 6.22 -3.12 -10.01
CA ASN A 82 5.16 -3.63 -10.88
C ASN A 82 3.74 -3.28 -10.42
N LEU A 83 3.57 -2.46 -9.38
CA LEU A 83 2.25 -2.09 -8.89
C LEU A 83 1.53 -1.26 -9.95
N GLU A 84 0.42 -1.77 -10.47
CA GLU A 84 -0.38 -1.15 -11.54
C GLU A 84 -1.59 -0.42 -10.97
N ALA A 85 -2.21 -0.98 -9.92
CA ALA A 85 -3.42 -0.43 -9.33
C ALA A 85 -3.53 -0.59 -7.80
N VAL A 86 -4.07 0.44 -7.16
CA VAL A 86 -4.40 0.46 -5.72
C VAL A 86 -5.84 0.90 -5.52
N ILE A 87 -6.63 0.07 -4.83
CA ILE A 87 -8.05 0.31 -4.55
C ILE A 87 -8.25 0.47 -3.05
N ALA A 88 -8.27 1.71 -2.59
CA ALA A 88 -8.43 2.08 -1.18
C ALA A 88 -9.26 3.37 -1.05
N PRO A 89 -10.59 3.30 -1.31
CA PRO A 89 -11.43 4.47 -1.57
C PRO A 89 -11.47 5.48 -0.42
N ASN A 90 -11.20 5.06 0.80
CA ASN A 90 -11.28 5.89 2.00
C ASN A 90 -9.90 6.27 2.57
N ALA A 91 -8.81 5.81 1.95
CA ALA A 91 -7.48 6.00 2.51
C ALA A 91 -6.98 7.42 2.27
N ALA A 92 -6.46 8.06 3.33
CA ALA A 92 -5.53 9.18 3.19
C ALA A 92 -4.15 8.62 2.80
N VAL A 93 -3.45 9.29 1.89
CA VAL A 93 -2.15 8.86 1.39
C VAL A 93 -1.09 9.81 1.92
N SER A 94 -0.08 9.28 2.62
CA SER A 94 1.07 10.07 3.04
C SER A 94 2.05 10.30 1.89
N ASP A 95 2.93 11.28 2.04
CA ASP A 95 4.03 11.51 1.11
C ASP A 95 4.89 10.24 0.91
N ASN A 96 5.33 10.03 -0.33
CA ASN A 96 6.21 8.92 -0.72
C ASN A 96 5.64 7.51 -0.46
N ALA A 97 4.33 7.37 -0.20
CA ALA A 97 3.67 6.07 -0.06
C ALA A 97 3.95 5.11 -1.22
N PHE A 98 4.09 5.66 -2.43
CA PHE A 98 4.31 4.95 -3.70
C PHE A 98 5.67 5.29 -4.33
N GLN A 99 6.69 5.59 -3.52
CA GLN A 99 8.03 5.85 -4.02
C GLN A 99 8.51 4.69 -4.91
N ASN A 100 9.05 4.98 -6.10
CA ASN A 100 9.53 3.97 -7.06
C ASN A 100 8.45 2.99 -7.58
N CYS A 101 7.15 3.29 -7.49
CA CYS A 101 6.10 2.52 -8.15
C CYS A 101 5.96 2.91 -9.63
N PHE A 102 6.92 2.52 -10.47
CA PHE A 102 7.04 3.02 -11.85
C PHE A 102 5.90 2.61 -12.81
N LYS A 103 5.10 1.60 -12.46
CA LYS A 103 3.99 1.10 -13.29
C LYS A 103 2.60 1.50 -12.78
N LEU A 104 2.53 2.32 -11.73
CA LEU A 104 1.27 2.60 -11.08
C LEU A 104 0.43 3.56 -11.94
N GLU A 105 -0.63 3.04 -12.56
CA GLU A 105 -1.47 3.84 -13.47
C GLU A 105 -2.72 4.36 -12.77
N GLN A 106 -3.21 3.63 -11.77
CA GLN A 106 -4.51 3.88 -11.17
C GLN A 106 -4.50 3.78 -9.65
N ILE A 107 -5.01 4.81 -8.98
CA ILE A 107 -5.29 4.77 -7.56
C ILE A 107 -6.72 5.25 -7.36
N LEU A 108 -7.59 4.34 -6.90
CA LEU A 108 -8.98 4.66 -6.60
C LEU A 108 -9.10 5.07 -5.12
N ILE A 109 -9.05 6.38 -4.89
CA ILE A 109 -9.25 7.06 -3.60
C ILE A 109 -10.34 8.13 -3.77
N ARG A 110 -11.00 8.55 -2.68
CA ARG A 110 -11.87 9.73 -2.71
C ARG A 110 -11.03 10.99 -2.97
N GLU A 111 -11.43 11.80 -3.95
CA GLU A 111 -10.69 12.97 -4.46
C GLU A 111 -10.28 14.03 -3.40
N ALA A 112 -10.83 13.98 -2.18
CA ALA A 112 -10.64 15.03 -1.18
C ALA A 112 -9.40 14.86 -0.27
N SER A 113 -8.69 13.73 -0.29
CA SER A 113 -7.67 13.41 0.73
C SER A 113 -6.23 13.30 0.22
N PHE A 114 -5.97 13.46 -1.09
CA PHE A 114 -4.60 13.45 -1.60
C PHE A 114 -3.98 14.85 -1.50
N LYS A 115 -2.96 15.00 -0.64
CA LYS A 115 -2.13 16.20 -0.52
C LYS A 115 -0.68 15.80 -0.76
N CYS A 116 -0.05 16.35 -1.80
CA CYS A 116 1.39 16.18 -2.00
C CYS A 116 2.14 17.30 -1.31
N ASP A 117 2.96 16.98 -0.30
CA ASP A 117 3.86 17.94 0.33
C ASP A 117 5.31 17.77 -0.19
N CYS A 118 5.43 17.34 -1.45
CA CYS A 118 6.68 17.14 -2.18
C CYS A 118 7.61 18.37 -2.26
N GLY A 119 7.21 19.54 -1.75
CA GLY A 119 8.04 20.70 -1.42
C GLY A 119 8.68 21.46 -2.58
N ASN A 120 8.97 20.78 -3.70
CA ASN A 120 9.67 21.29 -4.89
C ASN A 120 9.33 20.50 -6.16
N CYS A 121 8.32 19.61 -6.17
CA CYS A 121 8.00 18.81 -7.35
C CYS A 121 7.19 19.62 -8.37
N PRO A 122 7.75 19.98 -9.55
CA PRO A 122 7.04 20.75 -10.57
C PRO A 122 5.93 19.95 -11.25
N LYS A 123 5.92 18.61 -11.09
CA LYS A 123 4.95 17.71 -11.72
C LYS A 123 3.67 17.57 -10.90
N CYS A 124 3.76 17.47 -9.56
CA CYS A 124 2.67 16.87 -8.80
C CYS A 124 1.35 17.68 -8.80
N GLN A 125 1.36 19.00 -8.97
CA GLN A 125 0.16 19.85 -9.16
C GLN A 125 -1.08 19.45 -8.31
N GLU A 126 -0.90 19.00 -7.08
CA GLU A 126 -1.97 18.47 -6.20
C GLU A 126 -2.78 17.28 -6.78
N LYS A 127 -2.31 16.67 -7.87
CA LYS A 127 -2.94 15.51 -8.53
C LYS A 127 -2.05 14.29 -8.40
N LEU A 128 -2.65 13.23 -7.86
CA LEU A 128 -1.97 11.96 -7.64
C LEU A 128 -1.39 11.37 -8.94
N GLN A 129 -2.11 11.48 -10.06
CA GLN A 129 -1.63 11.03 -11.38
C GLN A 129 -0.26 11.61 -11.76
N ASN A 130 0.01 12.86 -11.41
CA ASN A 130 1.26 13.52 -11.82
C ASN A 130 2.45 13.22 -10.89
N CYS A 131 2.19 12.58 -9.74
CA CYS A 131 3.21 12.12 -8.81
C CYS A 131 3.73 10.71 -9.18
N ILE A 132 3.10 10.06 -10.16
CA ILE A 132 3.42 8.68 -10.56
C ILE A 132 4.24 8.64 -11.87
N GLU A 133 4.57 9.81 -12.45
CA GLU A 133 5.44 9.97 -13.63
C GLU A 133 6.89 10.38 -13.32
#